data_AF-A0AAW1YYJ0-F1
#
_entry.id   AF-A0AAW1YYJ0-F1
#
_cell.length_a   1.000
_cell.length_b   1.000
_cell.length_c   1.000
_cell.angle_alpha   90.00
_cell.angle_beta   90.00
_cell.angle_gamma   90.00
#
_symmetry.space_group_name_H-M   'P 1'
#
loop_
_entity.id
_entity.type
_entity.pdbx_description
1 polymer ?
#
loop_
_entity_poly.entity_id
_entity_poly.type
_entity_poly.pdbx_seq_one_letter_code
_entity_poly.pdbx_strand_id
1 'polypeptide(L)'
;MPLSNNEKSARHRAKVNADPVARARYLAKRRESYQRRKREGKTKHPAVSELSKERQAELRHKWRQYQRSRRNKLRNLPLQSCSHFEMSSQWLQDFAPYSPSSELDSSSARQESPVSSYSWIKQEPETEVIQWENINSPPAADYTEQDNTLSSATSMIPPIMEDVPSSVMLTITKLHCLLESKQERIEALERQVQDLQEDRRFLRSQIENLTGALSAHVCRGVSDETVGES
;
A
#
# COMPACT_ATOMS: atom_id res chain seq x y z
N MET A 1 -31.57 28.14 -21.48
CA MET A 1 -30.11 28.13 -21.75
C MET A 1 -29.73 26.77 -22.34
N PRO A 2 -29.23 26.69 -23.59
CA PRO A 2 -28.74 25.43 -24.15
C PRO A 2 -27.48 24.94 -23.42
N LEU A 3 -27.40 23.64 -23.11
CA LEU A 3 -26.24 23.04 -22.42
C LEU A 3 -25.00 23.03 -23.31
N SER A 4 -23.83 23.26 -22.71
CA SER A 4 -22.53 23.14 -23.39
C SER A 4 -22.24 21.69 -23.80
N ASN A 5 -21.40 21.49 -24.83
CA ASN A 5 -21.02 20.15 -25.29
C ASN A 5 -20.27 19.34 -24.20
N ASN A 6 -19.48 20.03 -23.37
CA ASN A 6 -18.80 19.41 -22.23
C ASN A 6 -19.80 18.92 -21.18
N GLU A 7 -20.82 19.73 -20.89
CA GLU A 7 -21.84 19.35 -19.91
C GLU A 7 -22.75 18.23 -20.42
N LYS A 8 -23.14 18.26 -21.70
CA LYS A 8 -23.85 17.14 -22.35
C LYS A 8 -23.05 15.84 -22.25
N SER A 9 -21.74 15.91 -22.49
CA SER A 9 -20.83 14.76 -22.37
C SER A 9 -20.71 14.28 -20.92
N ALA A 10 -20.63 15.19 -19.96
CA ALA A 10 -20.57 14.87 -18.54
C ALA A 10 -21.85 14.18 -18.06
N ARG A 11 -23.02 14.74 -18.41
CA ARG A 11 -24.34 14.15 -18.08
C ARG A 11 -24.53 12.76 -18.71
N HIS A 12 -24.11 12.58 -19.97
CA HIS A 12 -24.12 11.27 -20.61
C HIS A 12 -23.23 10.26 -19.87
N ARG A 13 -22.00 10.66 -19.48
CA ARG A 13 -21.11 9.77 -18.70
C ARG A 13 -21.69 9.45 -17.32
N ALA A 14 -22.28 10.43 -16.64
CA ALA A 14 -22.95 10.22 -15.36
C ALA A 14 -24.10 9.22 -15.50
N LYS A 15 -24.95 9.39 -16.51
CA LYS A 15 -26.05 8.47 -16.83
C LYS A 15 -25.56 7.04 -17.13
N VAL A 16 -24.49 6.89 -17.91
CA VAL A 16 -23.90 5.57 -18.22
C VAL A 16 -23.23 4.95 -16.99
N ASN A 17 -22.61 5.75 -16.11
CA ASN A 17 -21.93 5.24 -14.92
C ASN A 17 -22.89 4.87 -13.78
N ALA A 18 -24.09 5.43 -13.73
CA ALA A 18 -25.09 5.15 -12.71
C ALA A 18 -25.62 3.70 -12.77
N ASP A 19 -25.65 3.09 -13.96
CA ASP A 19 -26.08 1.70 -14.16
C ASP A 19 -24.87 0.82 -14.56
N PRO A 20 -24.45 -0.14 -13.71
CA PRO A 20 -23.30 -1.00 -13.99
C PRO A 20 -23.51 -1.88 -15.24
N VAL A 21 -24.74 -2.31 -15.52
CA VAL A 21 -25.05 -3.17 -16.68
C VAL A 21 -25.00 -2.34 -17.96
N ALA A 22 -25.60 -1.16 -17.97
CA ALA A 22 -25.49 -0.24 -19.10
C ALA A 22 -24.03 0.18 -19.36
N ARG A 23 -23.25 0.42 -18.30
CA ARG A 23 -21.82 0.71 -18.39
C ARG A 23 -21.05 -0.45 -19.03
N ALA A 24 -21.30 -1.68 -18.59
CA ALA A 24 -20.66 -2.87 -19.14
C ALA A 24 -20.96 -3.03 -20.64
N ARG A 25 -22.23 -2.89 -21.04
CA ARG A 25 -22.65 -2.94 -22.46
C ARG A 25 -22.01 -1.83 -23.28
N TYR A 26 -21.98 -0.60 -22.77
CA TYR A 26 -21.32 0.52 -23.43
C TYR A 26 -19.83 0.26 -23.66
N LEU A 27 -19.12 -0.21 -22.63
CA LEU A 27 -17.70 -0.54 -22.72
C LEU A 27 -17.46 -1.72 -23.68
N ALA A 28 -18.30 -2.74 -23.67
CA ALA A 28 -18.23 -3.87 -24.61
C ALA A 28 -18.36 -3.40 -26.07
N LYS A 29 -19.38 -2.58 -26.37
CA LYS A 29 -19.58 -2.00 -27.71
C LYS A 29 -18.39 -1.12 -28.14
N ARG A 30 -17.79 -0.38 -27.20
CA ARG A 30 -16.57 0.40 -27.44
C ARG A 30 -15.37 -0.49 -27.79
N ARG A 31 -15.17 -1.59 -27.05
CA ARG A 31 -14.11 -2.58 -27.29
C ARG A 31 -14.29 -3.24 -28.65
N GLU A 32 -15.50 -3.66 -28.98
CA GLU A 32 -15.81 -4.28 -30.27
C GLU A 32 -15.55 -3.32 -31.45
N SER A 33 -16.04 -2.07 -31.35
CA SER A 33 -15.78 -1.03 -32.35
C SER A 33 -14.29 -0.73 -32.51
N TYR A 34 -13.52 -0.73 -31.42
CA TYR A 34 -12.07 -0.60 -31.47
C TYR A 34 -11.41 -1.76 -32.20
N GLN A 35 -11.77 -3.01 -31.86
CA GLN A 35 -11.22 -4.19 -32.53
C GLN A 35 -11.58 -4.23 -34.02
N ARG A 36 -12.79 -3.80 -34.38
CA ARG A 36 -13.21 -3.66 -35.78
C ARG A 36 -12.33 -2.67 -36.53
N ARG A 37 -12.14 -1.46 -35.99
CA ARG A 37 -11.25 -0.44 -36.60
C ARG A 37 -9.79 -0.88 -36.64
N LYS A 38 -9.34 -1.66 -35.65
CA LYS A 38 -8.00 -2.24 -35.62
C LYS A 38 -7.81 -3.25 -36.77
N ARG A 39 -8.78 -4.15 -37.00
CA ARG A 39 -8.77 -5.08 -38.15
C ARG A 39 -8.81 -4.35 -39.49
N GLU A 40 -9.56 -3.25 -39.57
CA GLU A 40 -9.64 -2.41 -40.77
C GLU A 40 -8.42 -1.49 -40.98
N GLY A 41 -7.40 -1.52 -40.11
CA GLY A 41 -6.24 -0.64 -40.20
C GLY A 41 -6.54 0.85 -39.97
N LYS A 42 -7.75 1.20 -39.51
CA LYS A 42 -8.20 2.59 -39.28
C LYS A 42 -7.71 3.18 -37.95
N THR A 43 -6.79 2.50 -37.26
CA THR A 43 -6.15 3.04 -36.06
C THR A 43 -5.14 4.11 -36.47
N LYS A 44 -5.44 5.38 -36.12
CA LYS A 44 -4.64 6.56 -36.48
C LYS A 44 -3.18 6.52 -36.03
N HIS A 45 -2.83 5.61 -35.13
CA HIS A 45 -1.50 5.48 -34.59
C HIS A 45 -1.05 4.03 -34.77
N PRO A 46 0.13 3.80 -35.40
CA PRO A 46 0.73 2.48 -35.48
C PRO A 46 1.04 1.98 -34.06
N ALA A 47 1.18 0.65 -33.92
CA ALA A 47 1.55 0.09 -32.63
C ALA A 47 2.93 0.65 -32.22
N VAL A 48 3.15 0.84 -30.91
CA VAL A 48 4.44 1.39 -30.43
C VAL A 48 5.62 0.52 -30.87
N SER A 49 5.41 -0.80 -31.00
CA SER A 49 6.40 -1.75 -31.51
C SER A 49 6.76 -1.55 -32.98
N GLU A 50 5.86 -0.99 -33.78
CA GLU A 50 6.06 -0.71 -35.21
C GLU A 50 6.79 0.62 -35.44
N LEU A 51 6.93 1.45 -34.40
CA LEU A 51 7.69 2.70 -34.47
C LEU A 51 9.19 2.44 -34.41
N SER A 52 9.99 3.31 -35.05
CA SER A 52 11.45 3.29 -34.90
C SER A 52 11.87 3.43 -33.43
N LYS A 53 13.01 2.82 -33.06
CA LYS A 53 13.53 2.88 -31.67
C LYS A 53 13.68 4.31 -31.17
N GLU A 54 14.10 5.23 -32.04
CA GLU A 54 14.22 6.65 -31.74
C GLU A 54 12.87 7.28 -31.39
N ARG A 55 11.83 7.04 -32.21
CA ARG A 55 10.49 7.55 -31.95
C ARG A 55 9.88 6.95 -30.68
N GLN A 56 10.14 5.68 -30.41
CA GLN A 56 9.75 5.05 -29.14
C GLN A 56 10.43 5.74 -27.94
N ALA A 57 11.73 6.04 -28.03
CA ALA A 57 12.47 6.73 -26.97
C ALA A 57 11.94 8.15 -26.74
N GLU A 58 11.62 8.88 -27.81
CA GLU A 58 11.01 10.21 -27.76
C GLU A 58 9.64 10.18 -27.04
N LEU A 59 8.76 9.23 -27.40
CA LEU A 59 7.46 9.07 -26.74
C LEU A 59 7.62 8.73 -25.25
N ARG A 60 8.58 7.84 -24.90
CA ARG A 60 8.90 7.53 -23.49
C ARG A 60 9.44 8.76 -22.76
N HIS A 61 10.23 9.60 -23.42
CA HIS A 61 10.74 10.84 -22.84
C HIS A 61 9.60 11.84 -22.58
N LYS A 62 8.74 12.08 -23.58
CA LYS A 62 7.54 12.93 -23.44
C LYS A 62 6.62 12.44 -22.33
N TRP A 63 6.38 11.14 -22.23
CA TRP A 63 5.59 10.56 -21.16
C TRP A 63 6.22 10.80 -19.78
N ARG A 64 7.54 10.62 -19.64
CA ARG A 64 8.26 10.94 -18.39
C ARG A 64 8.14 12.42 -18.01
N GLN A 65 8.31 13.33 -18.97
CA GLN A 65 8.13 14.76 -18.75
C GLN A 65 6.70 15.10 -18.32
N TYR A 66 5.69 14.54 -19.00
CA TYR A 66 4.29 14.73 -18.63
C TYR A 66 3.99 14.24 -17.21
N GLN A 67 4.50 13.06 -16.83
CA GLN A 67 4.32 12.53 -15.48
C GLN A 67 4.99 13.41 -14.42
N ARG A 68 6.22 13.89 -14.67
CA ARG A 68 6.92 14.85 -13.79
C ARG A 68 6.12 16.14 -13.65
N SER A 69 5.66 16.71 -14.76
CA SER A 69 4.83 17.93 -14.76
C SER A 69 3.53 17.71 -13.98
N ARG A 70 2.85 16.58 -14.19
CA ARG A 70 1.64 16.23 -13.44
C ARG A 70 1.90 16.11 -11.94
N ARG A 71 2.98 15.45 -11.52
CA ARG A 71 3.36 15.34 -10.10
C ARG A 71 3.69 16.70 -9.50
N ASN A 72 4.43 17.54 -10.22
CA ASN A 72 4.73 18.91 -9.77
C ASN A 72 3.46 19.75 -9.66
N LYS A 73 2.54 19.66 -10.63
CA LYS A 73 1.24 20.33 -10.54
C LYS A 73 0.45 19.89 -9.32
N LEU A 74 0.44 18.58 -9.00
CA LEU A 74 -0.24 18.08 -7.81
C LEU A 74 0.43 18.53 -6.50
N ARG A 75 1.76 18.64 -6.46
CA ARG A 75 2.50 19.16 -5.29
C ARG A 75 2.33 20.67 -5.09
N ASN A 76 2.21 21.42 -6.18
CA ASN A 76 2.06 22.87 -6.17
C ASN A 76 0.59 23.32 -6.24
N LEU A 77 -0.38 22.41 -6.10
CA LEU A 77 -1.75 22.81 -5.85
C LEU A 77 -1.77 23.51 -4.49
N PRO A 78 -2.23 24.78 -4.42
CA PRO A 78 -2.35 25.46 -3.14
C PRO A 78 -3.21 24.58 -2.23
N LEU A 79 -2.70 24.29 -1.03
CA LEU A 79 -3.45 23.71 0.09
C LEU A 79 -4.55 24.66 0.59
N GLN A 80 -5.19 25.43 -0.30
CA GLN A 80 -6.35 26.26 0.00
C GLN A 80 -7.64 25.41 -0.01
N SER A 81 -7.66 24.31 0.73
CA SER A 81 -8.92 23.66 1.15
C SER A 81 -8.70 22.53 2.16
N CYS A 82 -7.79 22.72 3.12
CA CYS A 82 -7.93 22.04 4.40
C CYS A 82 -8.13 23.14 5.41
N SER A 83 -9.39 23.36 5.76
CA SER A 83 -9.77 24.13 6.94
C SER A 83 -8.89 23.68 8.09
N HIS A 84 -8.32 24.65 8.78
CA HIS A 84 -7.68 24.58 10.09
C HIS A 84 -8.39 23.57 11.01
N PHE A 85 -8.02 22.29 10.93
CA PHE A 85 -8.21 21.36 12.02
C PHE A 85 -6.91 21.45 12.80
N GLU A 86 -7.01 22.10 13.95
CA GLU A 86 -6.02 22.09 15.00
C GLU A 86 -5.79 20.62 15.37
N MET A 87 -4.77 20.00 14.79
CA MET A 87 -4.31 18.69 15.24
C MET A 87 -3.80 18.89 16.65
N SER A 88 -4.57 18.41 17.62
CA SER A 88 -4.16 18.31 19.02
C SER A 88 -2.76 17.70 19.09
N SER A 89 -1.80 18.50 19.57
CA SER A 89 -0.39 18.15 19.77
C SER A 89 -0.15 17.00 20.74
N GLN A 90 -1.20 16.38 21.29
CA GLN A 90 -1.13 15.29 22.25
C GLN A 90 -0.50 14.01 21.66
N TRP A 91 -0.67 13.74 20.36
CA TRP A 91 -0.19 12.51 19.73
C TRP A 91 1.30 12.53 19.32
N LEU A 92 2.00 13.66 19.50
CA LEU A 92 3.42 13.80 19.16
C LEU A 92 4.35 13.64 20.37
N GLN A 93 3.81 13.43 21.57
CA GLN A 93 4.59 13.42 22.81
C GLN A 93 5.08 12.02 23.24
N ASP A 94 4.45 10.95 22.75
CA ASP A 94 4.73 9.58 23.24
C ASP A 94 5.74 8.78 22.39
N PHE A 95 6.34 9.39 21.35
CA PHE A 95 7.35 8.74 20.50
C PHE A 95 8.65 9.54 20.35
N ALA A 96 9.07 10.22 21.42
CA ALA A 96 10.43 10.74 21.49
C ALA A 96 11.34 9.69 22.16
N PRO A 97 12.24 9.01 21.42
CA PRO A 97 13.34 8.31 22.06
C PRO A 97 14.22 9.36 22.74
N TYR A 98 14.49 9.13 24.03
CA TYR A 98 15.44 9.82 24.89
C TYR A 98 16.45 10.70 24.14
N SER A 99 16.31 12.01 24.33
CA SER A 99 17.36 12.99 24.02
C SER A 99 18.46 12.87 25.08
N PRO A 100 19.71 12.50 24.75
CA PRO A 100 20.81 12.59 25.70
C PRO A 100 21.27 14.05 25.75
N SER A 101 20.94 14.71 26.85
CA SER A 101 21.60 15.94 27.25
C SER A 101 23.04 15.59 27.68
N SER A 102 24.03 16.02 26.91
CA SER A 102 25.32 16.41 27.48
C SER A 102 26.00 17.44 26.59
N GLU A 103 26.15 18.62 27.18
CA GLU A 103 26.91 19.77 26.71
C GLU A 103 28.38 19.38 26.54
N LEU A 104 28.98 19.66 25.39
CA LEU A 104 30.41 19.99 25.28
C LEU A 104 30.63 21.04 24.18
N ASP A 105 31.21 22.13 24.65
CA ASP A 105 31.77 23.29 23.97
C ASP A 105 32.85 22.93 22.92
N SER A 106 32.88 23.63 21.77
CA SER A 106 34.11 24.19 21.15
C SER A 106 33.99 24.48 19.64
N SER A 107 33.98 25.79 19.36
CA SER A 107 34.53 26.59 18.24
C SER A 107 35.20 25.96 16.98
N SER A 108 34.89 26.62 15.84
CA SER A 108 35.82 27.13 14.80
C SER A 108 35.93 26.45 13.42
N ALA A 109 35.43 27.20 12.42
CA ALA A 109 35.99 27.52 11.09
C ALA A 109 36.34 26.45 10.03
N ARG A 110 35.67 26.67 8.87
CA ARG A 110 36.13 26.59 7.46
C ARG A 110 36.27 25.25 6.71
N GLN A 111 35.74 25.33 5.49
CA GLN A 111 36.09 24.68 4.21
C GLN A 111 35.52 23.30 3.81
N GLU A 112 34.68 23.40 2.76
CA GLU A 112 34.74 22.72 1.46
C GLU A 112 34.55 21.18 1.28
N SER A 113 33.65 20.92 0.33
CA SER A 113 33.47 19.74 -0.53
C SER A 113 32.69 18.54 0.04
N PRO A 114 31.65 18.06 -0.69
CA PRO A 114 31.08 16.74 -0.45
C PRO A 114 31.81 15.71 -1.32
N VAL A 115 32.80 15.03 -0.76
CA VAL A 115 33.26 13.74 -1.31
C VAL A 115 32.29 12.66 -0.84
N SER A 116 31.63 12.08 -1.83
CA SER A 116 30.85 10.85 -1.75
C SER A 116 31.69 9.72 -1.14
N SER A 117 31.29 9.24 0.03
CA SER A 117 31.86 8.05 0.65
C SER A 117 30.76 7.03 0.94
N TYR A 118 30.80 5.94 0.17
CA TYR A 118 30.14 4.68 0.45
C TYR A 118 30.69 4.10 1.76
N SER A 119 29.85 3.95 2.78
CA SER A 119 30.12 3.11 3.94
C SER A 119 28.81 2.54 4.48
N TRP A 120 28.37 1.45 3.87
CA TRP A 120 27.32 0.58 4.43
C TRP A 120 28.02 -0.67 4.97
N ILE A 121 28.80 -0.50 6.04
CA ILE A 121 29.31 -1.61 6.83
C ILE A 121 28.19 -2.05 7.78
N LYS A 122 27.98 -3.36 7.75
CA LYS A 122 27.09 -4.17 8.57
C LYS A 122 27.10 -3.75 10.04
N GLN A 123 25.92 -3.50 10.57
CA GLN A 123 25.63 -3.68 11.99
C GLN A 123 24.34 -4.50 12.07
N GLU A 124 24.45 -5.76 12.47
CA GLU A 124 23.30 -6.55 12.89
C GLU A 124 22.87 -6.06 14.28
N PRO A 125 21.60 -5.66 14.49
CA PRO A 125 21.02 -5.67 15.81
C PRO A 125 20.52 -7.09 16.15
N GLU A 126 20.93 -7.53 17.35
CA GLU A 126 20.49 -8.74 18.03
C GLU A 126 18.97 -8.94 17.97
N THR A 127 18.57 -10.19 17.84
CA THR A 127 17.17 -10.62 17.76
C THR A 127 16.46 -10.44 19.09
N GLU A 128 15.80 -9.30 19.30
CA GLU A 128 14.68 -9.23 20.23
C GLU A 128 13.45 -9.86 19.57
N VAL A 129 12.99 -10.96 20.17
CA VAL A 129 11.75 -11.62 19.81
C VAL A 129 10.60 -10.69 20.18
N ILE A 130 10.10 -9.92 19.21
CA ILE A 130 8.87 -9.15 19.36
C ILE A 130 7.71 -10.15 19.46
N GLN A 131 7.26 -10.38 20.69
CA GLN A 131 6.10 -11.19 21.04
C GLN A 131 4.84 -10.43 20.65
N TRP A 132 4.27 -10.76 19.48
CA TRP A 132 2.97 -10.24 19.07
C TRP A 132 1.86 -10.95 19.86
N GLU A 133 1.38 -10.30 20.91
CA GLU A 133 0.22 -10.77 21.67
C GLU A 133 -1.07 -10.54 20.86
N ASN A 134 -1.75 -11.64 20.55
CA ASN A 134 -2.95 -11.73 19.73
C ASN A 134 -4.18 -11.28 20.53
N ILE A 135 -4.58 -10.02 20.39
CA ILE A 135 -5.81 -9.48 20.99
C ILE A 135 -6.98 -9.83 20.06
N ASN A 136 -7.42 -11.08 20.11
CA ASN A 136 -8.72 -11.52 19.60
C ASN A 136 -9.24 -12.67 20.47
N SER A 137 -9.80 -12.33 21.64
CA SER A 137 -10.65 -13.22 22.44
C SER A 137 -11.90 -12.44 22.90
N PRO A 138 -13.12 -12.83 22.47
CA PRO A 138 -14.36 -12.35 23.08
C PRO A 138 -14.71 -13.10 24.39
N PRO A 139 -15.64 -12.56 25.21
CA PRO A 139 -15.48 -12.45 26.66
C PRO A 139 -16.12 -13.59 27.47
N ALA A 140 -15.56 -13.84 28.66
CA ALA A 140 -16.22 -14.63 29.70
C ALA A 140 -17.29 -13.78 30.41
N ALA A 141 -18.42 -14.43 30.66
CA ALA A 141 -19.64 -13.90 31.25
C ALA A 141 -19.41 -13.26 32.63
N ASP A 142 -20.17 -12.20 32.91
CA ASP A 142 -20.72 -12.04 34.24
C ASP A 142 -22.12 -11.40 34.20
N TYR A 143 -22.96 -12.02 35.01
CA TYR A 143 -24.38 -11.77 35.19
C TYR A 143 -24.58 -10.48 35.98
N THR A 144 -25.52 -9.64 35.57
CA THR A 144 -26.44 -8.97 36.52
C THR A 144 -27.66 -8.50 35.76
N GLU A 145 -28.77 -9.16 36.04
CA GLU A 145 -30.12 -8.77 35.65
C GLU A 145 -30.45 -7.40 36.25
N GLN A 146 -30.88 -6.46 35.42
CA GLN A 146 -31.71 -5.37 35.91
C GLN A 146 -32.83 -5.11 34.90
N ASP A 147 -33.95 -5.77 35.16
CA ASP A 147 -35.20 -5.62 34.46
C ASP A 147 -35.92 -4.39 35.05
N ASN A 148 -36.04 -3.33 34.26
CA ASN A 148 -36.93 -2.21 34.53
C ASN A 148 -37.55 -1.76 33.21
N THR A 149 -38.66 -2.43 32.90
CA THR A 149 -39.74 -2.02 32.01
C THR A 149 -39.98 -0.50 32.02
N LEU A 150 -39.99 0.13 30.84
CA LEU A 150 -41.03 1.08 30.42
C LEU A 150 -41.00 1.25 28.88
N SER A 151 -42.18 1.07 28.31
CA SER A 151 -42.60 0.98 26.91
C SER A 151 -42.16 2.08 25.93
N SER A 152 -42.37 1.75 24.65
CA SER A 152 -42.81 2.64 23.56
C SER A 152 -41.74 3.49 22.86
N ALA A 153 -41.30 3.02 21.70
CA ALA A 153 -41.78 3.51 20.42
C ALA A 153 -40.78 3.05 19.34
N THR A 154 -41.22 2.16 18.45
CA THR A 154 -40.56 1.97 17.15
C THR A 154 -40.76 3.24 16.34
N SER A 155 -39.97 4.26 16.67
CA SER A 155 -39.85 5.45 15.85
C SER A 155 -39.07 5.03 14.61
N MET A 156 -39.79 4.81 13.51
CA MET A 156 -39.21 4.92 12.17
C MET A 156 -38.75 6.37 12.00
N ILE A 157 -37.59 6.69 12.57
CA ILE A 157 -36.83 7.86 12.15
C ILE A 157 -36.05 7.37 10.92
N PRO A 158 -36.45 7.72 9.68
CA PRO A 158 -35.52 7.58 8.57
C PRO A 158 -34.23 8.29 8.98
N PRO A 159 -33.02 7.77 8.67
CA PRO A 159 -31.81 8.50 8.99
C PRO A 159 -31.98 9.89 8.39
N ILE A 160 -32.09 10.89 9.26
CA ILE A 160 -32.01 12.30 8.93
C ILE A 160 -30.58 12.46 8.39
N MET A 161 -30.40 12.09 7.12
CA MET A 161 -29.29 12.55 6.30
C MET A 161 -29.68 13.95 5.82
N GLU A 162 -29.91 14.85 6.77
CA GLU A 162 -29.99 16.26 6.48
C GLU A 162 -28.60 16.71 6.01
N ASP A 163 -28.54 16.95 4.71
CA ASP A 163 -27.61 17.85 4.04
C ASP A 163 -26.13 17.72 4.40
N VAL A 164 -25.60 16.50 4.44
CA VAL A 164 -24.15 16.33 4.21
C VAL A 164 -23.87 16.82 2.79
N PRO A 165 -23.12 17.93 2.62
CA PRO A 165 -22.90 18.51 1.29
C PRO A 165 -22.34 17.44 0.36
N SER A 166 -22.80 17.38 -0.89
CA SER A 166 -22.37 16.33 -1.83
C SER A 166 -20.84 16.25 -1.99
N SER A 167 -20.12 17.35 -1.73
CA SER A 167 -18.65 17.41 -1.66
C SER A 167 -18.08 16.60 -0.49
N VAL A 168 -18.71 16.65 0.68
CA VAL A 168 -18.32 15.89 1.88
C VAL A 168 -18.62 14.41 1.67
N MET A 169 -19.79 14.05 1.14
CA MET A 169 -20.10 12.65 0.79
C MET A 169 -19.09 12.08 -0.22
N LEU A 170 -18.75 12.83 -1.27
CA LEU A 170 -17.73 12.41 -2.24
C LEU A 170 -16.37 12.19 -1.57
N THR A 171 -16.02 13.04 -0.60
CA THR A 171 -14.76 12.93 0.16
C THR A 171 -14.78 11.69 1.04
N ILE A 172 -15.87 11.44 1.75
CA ILE A 172 -16.08 10.22 2.56
C ILE A 172 -15.93 8.98 1.67
N THR A 173 -16.60 8.91 0.53
CA THR A 173 -16.48 7.77 -0.40
C THR A 173 -15.05 7.57 -0.90
N LYS A 174 -14.33 8.66 -1.24
CA LYS A 174 -12.92 8.56 -1.66
C LYS A 174 -12.03 8.02 -0.55
N LEU A 175 -12.20 8.49 0.67
CA LEU A 175 -11.45 8.01 1.82
C LEU A 175 -11.76 6.54 2.10
N HIS A 176 -13.02 6.14 2.00
CA HIS A 176 -13.43 4.74 2.14
C HIS A 176 -12.72 3.84 1.12
N CYS A 177 -12.75 4.20 -0.16
CA CYS A 177 -12.06 3.42 -1.20
C CYS A 177 -10.53 3.38 -1.00
N LEU A 178 -9.93 4.47 -0.51
CA LEU A 178 -8.50 4.49 -0.20
C LEU A 178 -8.18 3.58 0.97
N LEU A 179 -9.02 3.58 2.01
CA LEU A 179 -8.88 2.72 3.17
C LEU A 179 -9.02 1.25 2.80
N GLU A 180 -10.04 0.89 2.03
CA GLU A 180 -10.22 -0.47 1.48
C GLU A 180 -9.01 -0.90 0.64
N SER A 181 -8.55 -0.05 -0.28
CA SER A 181 -7.37 -0.36 -1.11
C SER A 181 -6.09 -0.52 -0.28
N LYS A 182 -5.97 0.21 0.83
CA LYS A 182 -4.84 0.06 1.76
C LYS A 182 -4.97 -1.21 2.57
N GLN A 183 -6.18 -1.58 2.99
CA GLN A 183 -6.43 -2.84 3.70
C GLN A 183 -6.10 -4.05 2.83
N GLU A 184 -6.57 -4.08 1.58
CA GLU A 184 -6.23 -5.14 0.61
C GLU A 184 -4.71 -5.27 0.41
N ARG A 185 -4.00 -4.14 0.38
CA ARG A 185 -2.54 -4.09 0.25
C ARG A 185 -1.85 -4.69 1.46
N ILE A 186 -2.35 -4.42 2.67
CA ILE A 186 -1.83 -4.97 3.92
C ILE A 186 -2.01 -6.48 3.92
N GLU A 187 -3.21 -6.97 3.66
CA GLU A 187 -3.48 -8.42 3.62
C GLU A 187 -2.64 -9.16 2.58
N ALA A 188 -2.38 -8.55 1.42
CA ALA A 188 -1.51 -9.14 0.41
C ALA A 188 -0.05 -9.26 0.91
N LEU A 189 0.44 -8.25 1.63
CA LEU A 189 1.78 -8.27 2.22
C LEU A 189 1.86 -9.27 3.38
N GLU A 190 0.82 -9.39 4.20
CA GLU A 190 0.75 -10.37 5.28
C GLU A 190 0.84 -11.81 4.74
N ARG A 191 0.10 -12.12 3.68
CA ARG A 191 0.22 -13.42 2.99
C ARG A 191 1.63 -13.65 2.46
N GLN A 192 2.24 -12.64 1.83
CA GLN A 192 3.61 -12.76 1.34
C GLN A 192 4.63 -13.00 2.47
N VAL A 193 4.43 -12.38 3.63
CA VAL A 193 5.28 -12.60 4.80
C VAL A 193 5.10 -14.02 5.34
N GLN A 194 3.88 -14.55 5.36
CA GLN A 194 3.62 -15.93 5.77
C GLN A 194 4.32 -16.94 4.85
N ASP A 195 4.20 -16.76 3.52
CA ASP A 195 4.86 -17.62 2.53
C ASP A 195 6.38 -17.62 2.74
N LEU A 196 6.98 -16.43 2.93
CA LEU A 196 8.43 -16.32 3.20
C LEU A 196 8.84 -16.94 4.54
N GLN A 197 7.97 -16.88 5.55
CA GLN A 197 8.23 -17.54 6.83
C GLN A 197 8.17 -19.07 6.69
N GLU A 198 7.27 -19.61 5.87
CA GLU A 198 7.22 -21.03 5.52
C GLU A 198 8.48 -21.48 4.79
N ASP A 199 8.90 -20.74 3.76
CA ASP A 199 10.14 -21.00 3.03
C ASP A 199 11.35 -21.01 3.97
N ARG A 200 11.44 -20.02 4.87
CA ARG A 200 12.51 -19.96 5.87
C ARG A 200 12.50 -21.18 6.80
N ARG A 201 11.33 -21.63 7.26
CA ARG A 201 11.22 -22.84 8.08
C ARG A 201 11.68 -24.06 7.30
N PHE A 202 11.22 -24.21 6.07
CA PHE A 202 11.58 -25.32 5.20
C PHE A 202 13.09 -25.39 4.94
N LEU A 203 13.72 -24.25 4.63
CA LEU A 203 15.18 -24.19 4.42
C LEU A 203 15.94 -24.52 5.70
N ARG A 204 15.49 -24.05 6.87
CA ARG A 204 16.09 -24.42 8.16
C ARG A 204 16.04 -25.93 8.41
N SER A 205 14.90 -26.56 8.17
CA SER A 205 14.76 -28.02 8.31
C SER A 205 15.66 -28.78 7.34
N GLN A 206 15.82 -28.31 6.10
CA GLN A 206 16.76 -28.92 5.16
C GLN A 206 18.21 -28.82 5.63
N ILE A 207 18.62 -27.65 6.12
CA ILE A 207 19.96 -27.44 6.67
C ILE A 207 20.20 -28.37 7.86
N GLU A 208 19.23 -28.48 8.77
CA GLU A 208 19.30 -29.35 9.94
C GLU A 208 19.45 -30.82 9.53
N ASN A 209 18.64 -31.30 8.57
CA ASN A 209 18.71 -32.68 8.08
C ASN A 209 20.07 -33.00 7.44
N LEU A 210 20.59 -32.10 6.60
CA LEU A 210 21.90 -32.27 5.97
C LEU A 210 23.05 -32.21 6.98
N THR A 211 22.98 -31.28 7.92
CA THR A 211 23.97 -31.15 9.00
C THR A 211 23.95 -32.36 9.92
N GLY A 212 22.77 -32.87 10.27
CA GLY A 212 22.60 -34.10 11.05
C GLY A 212 23.15 -35.33 10.33
N ALA A 213 22.88 -35.46 9.02
CA ALA A 213 23.44 -36.55 8.21
C ALA A 213 24.98 -36.47 8.12
N LEU A 214 25.54 -35.28 7.93
CA LEU A 214 26.99 -35.06 7.93
C LEU A 214 27.60 -35.39 9.30
N SER A 215 26.97 -34.96 10.39
CA SER A 215 27.44 -35.28 11.75
C SER A 215 27.39 -36.79 12.03
N ALA A 216 26.34 -37.48 11.61
CA ALA A 216 26.23 -38.93 11.75
C ALA A 216 27.30 -39.68 10.93
N HIS A 217 27.65 -39.16 9.75
CA HIS A 217 28.71 -39.71 8.91
C HIS A 217 30.10 -39.49 9.53
N VAL A 218 30.37 -38.29 10.07
CA VAL A 218 31.63 -37.98 10.77
C VAL A 218 31.81 -38.85 12.01
N CYS A 219 30.76 -39.07 12.81
CA CYS A 219 30.84 -39.96 13.97
C CYS A 219 31.06 -41.44 13.60
N ARG A 220 30.59 -41.89 12.43
CA ARG A 220 30.79 -43.28 11.97
C ARG A 220 32.17 -43.53 11.37
N GLY A 221 32.83 -42.51 10.82
CA GLY A 221 34.19 -42.63 10.26
C GLY A 221 35.31 -42.72 11.31
N VAL A 222 35.07 -42.29 12.55
CA VAL A 222 36.07 -42.30 13.63
C VAL A 222 36.17 -43.66 14.34
N SER A 223 35.18 -44.56 14.18
CA SER A 223 35.17 -45.86 14.86
C SER A 223 35.92 -46.98 14.12
N ASP A 224 36.32 -46.81 12.86
CA ASP A 224 36.96 -47.86 12.05
C ASP A 224 38.51 -47.73 11.94
N GLU A 225 39.13 -46.72 12.54
CA GLU A 225 40.59 -46.45 12.41
C GLU A 225 41.46 -46.97 13.58
N THR A 226 40.93 -47.74 14.54
CA THR A 226 41.71 -48.20 15.72
C THR A 226 41.84 -49.72 15.89
N VAL A 227 41.79 -50.51 14.81
CA VAL A 227 42.08 -51.96 14.87
C VAL A 227 43.07 -52.31 13.77
N GLY A 228 44.36 -52.08 14.03
CA GLY A 228 45.37 -52.37 13.01
C GLY A 228 46.83 -52.21 13.40
N GLU A 229 47.20 -52.12 14.67
CA GLU A 229 48.62 -52.25 15.08
C GLU A 229 48.73 -52.87 16.47
N SER A 230 48.91 -54.20 16.52
CA SER A 230 49.78 -54.96 17.45
C SER A 230 49.55 -56.47 17.29
#